data_AF-A0A1V6HZX1-F1
#
_entry.id   AF-A0A1V6HZX1-F1
#
_cell.length_a   1.000
_cell.length_b   1.000
_cell.length_c   1.000
_cell.angle_alpha   90.00
_cell.angle_beta   90.00
_cell.angle_gamma   90.00
#
_symmetry.space_group_name_H-M   'P 1'
#
loop_
_entity.id
_entity.type
_entity.pdbx_description
1 polymer ?
#
loop_
_entity_poly.entity_id
_entity_poly.type
_entity_poly.pdbx_seq_one_letter_code
_entity_poly.pdbx_strand_id
1 'polypeptide(L)'
;MSAEEKMARGRVAIQTLQEYQKAKKTNDTVNLAEISKKFNPNTKEGEHFLNNYFKYFGYGYLNDPVELIPNVALTFYSFHIMVALGFIFVLLFIFILVYVWRDNIEKKKFLLYIGLWSILFGFIASQMGWIVAEVGRQPWIIQDLMPTIAAVTHLSVSTVQTTFVLFAIIFTTLLIAELRIMFNQIRKGPDNLKK
;
A
#
# COMPACT_ATOMS: atom_id res chain seq x y z
N MET A 1 -8.62 14.27 -21.15
CA MET A 1 -9.32 14.97 -20.05
C MET A 1 -8.30 15.45 -19.05
N SER A 2 -8.31 16.75 -18.78
CA SER A 2 -7.48 17.35 -17.72
C SER A 2 -7.89 16.80 -16.35
N ALA A 3 -6.98 16.82 -15.38
CA ALA A 3 -7.28 16.44 -14.00
C ALA A 3 -8.45 17.26 -13.43
N GLU A 4 -8.51 18.55 -13.75
CA GLU A 4 -9.57 19.46 -13.32
C GLU A 4 -10.95 19.06 -13.87
N GLU A 5 -11.01 18.63 -15.13
CA GLU A 5 -12.25 18.17 -15.75
C GLU A 5 -12.77 16.89 -15.07
N LYS A 6 -11.87 15.98 -14.70
CA LYS A 6 -12.23 14.77 -13.96
C LYS A 6 -12.77 15.10 -12.57
N MET A 7 -12.13 16.04 -11.86
CA MET A 7 -12.60 16.50 -10.55
C MET A 7 -13.97 17.17 -10.64
N ALA A 8 -14.20 18.04 -11.64
CA ALA A 8 -15.49 18.68 -11.86
C ALA A 8 -16.60 17.65 -12.09
N ARG A 9 -16.36 16.65 -12.94
CA ARG A 9 -17.32 15.56 -13.20
C ARG A 9 -17.55 14.68 -11.95
N GLY A 10 -16.51 14.42 -11.17
CA GLY A 10 -16.61 13.73 -9.89
C GLY A 10 -17.49 14.47 -8.89
N ARG A 11 -17.34 15.80 -8.76
CA ARG A 11 -18.19 16.64 -7.89
C ARG A 11 -19.67 16.56 -8.29
N VAL A 12 -19.97 16.57 -9.60
CA VAL A 12 -21.34 16.39 -10.11
C VAL A 12 -21.90 15.02 -9.70
N ALA A 13 -21.09 13.95 -9.80
CA ALA A 13 -21.50 12.62 -9.37
C ALA A 13 -21.80 12.54 -7.87
N ILE A 14 -20.96 13.16 -7.04
CA ILE A 14 -21.17 13.25 -5.58
C ILE A 14 -22.44 14.03 -5.25
N GLN A 15 -22.64 15.19 -5.88
CA GLN A 15 -23.83 16.01 -5.66
C GLN A 15 -25.11 15.25 -6.05
N THR A 16 -25.12 14.58 -7.20
CA THR A 16 -26.27 13.77 -7.65
C THR A 16 -26.60 12.66 -6.65
N LEU A 17 -25.58 12.05 -6.06
CA LEU A 17 -25.75 11.01 -5.04
C LEU A 17 -26.28 11.58 -3.72
N GLN A 18 -25.83 12.77 -3.32
CA GLN A 18 -26.36 13.47 -2.14
C GLN A 18 -27.82 13.88 -2.35
N GLU A 19 -28.19 14.34 -3.54
CA GLU A 19 -29.57 14.65 -3.92
C GLU A 19 -30.46 13.41 -3.86
N TYR A 20 -29.97 12.26 -4.37
CA TYR A 20 -30.65 10.98 -4.23
C TYR A 20 -30.89 10.60 -2.75
N GLN A 21 -29.87 10.75 -1.90
CA GLN A 21 -30.00 10.47 -0.47
C GLN A 21 -30.98 11.42 0.23
N LYS A 22 -30.99 12.71 -0.13
CA LYS A 22 -31.95 13.69 0.39
C LYS A 22 -33.38 13.32 -0.01
N ALA A 23 -33.62 13.05 -1.30
CA ALA A 23 -34.92 12.63 -1.80
C ALA A 23 -35.42 11.34 -1.10
N LYS A 24 -34.52 10.38 -0.84
CA LYS A 24 -34.83 9.18 -0.07
C LYS A 24 -35.19 9.46 1.39
N LYS A 25 -34.55 10.44 2.04
CA LYS A 25 -34.87 10.84 3.43
C LYS A 25 -36.20 11.60 3.52
N THR A 26 -36.54 12.39 2.51
CA THR A 26 -37.79 13.18 2.45
C THR A 26 -38.99 12.37 1.93
N ASN A 27 -38.79 11.11 1.51
CA ASN A 27 -39.81 10.27 0.85
C ASN A 27 -40.40 10.88 -0.44
N ASP A 28 -39.64 11.73 -1.14
CA ASP A 28 -40.05 12.33 -2.41
C ASP A 28 -39.95 11.31 -3.55
N THR A 29 -41.05 10.61 -3.83
CA THR A 29 -41.10 9.51 -4.81
C THR A 29 -40.83 9.93 -6.25
N VAL A 30 -41.17 11.17 -6.63
CA VAL A 30 -41.00 11.71 -7.99
C VAL A 30 -39.51 11.96 -8.29
N ASN A 31 -38.82 12.70 -7.43
CA ASN A 31 -37.39 13.00 -7.59
C ASN A 31 -36.52 11.73 -7.48
N LEU A 32 -36.93 10.78 -6.63
CA LEU A 32 -36.23 9.51 -6.48
C LEU A 32 -36.32 8.65 -7.75
N ALA A 33 -37.48 8.62 -8.41
CA ALA A 33 -37.67 7.91 -9.67
C ALA A 33 -36.87 8.53 -10.83
N GLU A 34 -36.68 9.86 -10.84
CA GLU A 34 -35.89 10.53 -11.86
C GLU A 34 -34.38 10.31 -11.66
N ILE A 35 -33.89 10.48 -10.44
CA ILE A 35 -32.46 10.34 -10.14
C ILE A 35 -32.02 8.88 -10.27
N SER A 36 -32.84 7.92 -9.88
CA SER A 36 -32.53 6.49 -10.01
C SER A 36 -32.33 6.03 -11.47
N LYS A 37 -32.97 6.68 -12.44
CA LYS A 37 -32.74 6.39 -13.87
C LYS A 37 -31.30 6.70 -14.30
N LYS A 38 -30.67 7.72 -13.71
CA LYS A 38 -29.26 8.08 -13.97
C LYS A 38 -28.27 7.03 -13.46
N PHE A 39 -28.69 6.17 -12.53
CA PHE A 39 -27.88 5.07 -12.00
C PHE A 39 -28.22 3.70 -12.60
N ASN A 40 -29.20 3.61 -13.51
CA ASN A 40 -29.59 2.36 -14.15
C ASN A 40 -28.70 2.08 -15.38
N PRO A 41 -27.87 1.02 -15.37
CA PRO A 41 -26.98 0.71 -16.50
C PRO A 41 -27.72 0.28 -17.76
N ASN A 42 -29.01 -0.08 -17.68
CA ASN A 42 -29.81 -0.54 -18.82
C ASN A 42 -30.42 0.61 -19.65
N THR A 43 -30.30 1.86 -19.19
CA THR A 43 -30.82 3.05 -19.89
C THR A 43 -29.66 3.82 -20.51
N LYS A 44 -29.80 4.32 -21.75
CA LYS A 44 -28.77 5.12 -22.44
C LYS A 44 -28.29 6.33 -21.62
N GLU A 45 -29.22 6.99 -20.92
CA GLU A 45 -28.92 8.12 -20.02
C GLU A 45 -28.11 7.70 -18.79
N GLY A 46 -28.41 6.54 -18.22
CA GLY A 46 -27.69 5.98 -17.08
C GLY A 46 -26.29 5.50 -17.47
N GLU A 47 -26.16 4.82 -18.61
CA GLU A 47 -24.85 4.45 -19.16
C GLU A 47 -23.97 5.68 -19.42
N HIS A 48 -24.54 6.73 -20.01
CA HIS A 48 -23.83 8.00 -20.23
C HIS A 48 -23.37 8.62 -18.91
N PHE A 49 -24.22 8.66 -17.89
CA PHE A 49 -23.86 9.20 -16.58
C PHE A 49 -22.79 8.38 -15.88
N LEU A 50 -22.92 7.05 -15.90
CA LEU A 50 -21.98 6.14 -15.24
C LEU A 50 -20.58 6.24 -15.87
N ASN A 51 -20.50 6.23 -17.20
CA ASN A 51 -19.23 6.26 -17.91
C ASN A 51 -18.55 7.63 -17.91
N ASN A 52 -19.32 8.72 -17.98
CA ASN A 52 -18.75 10.07 -18.07
C ASN A 52 -18.56 10.77 -16.73
N TYR A 53 -19.39 10.47 -15.72
CA TYR A 53 -19.38 11.17 -14.44
C TYR A 53 -19.02 10.23 -13.29
N PHE A 54 -19.76 9.13 -13.12
CA PHE A 54 -19.56 8.23 -11.97
C PHE A 54 -18.19 7.55 -11.99
N LYS A 55 -17.62 7.28 -13.17
CA LYS A 55 -16.24 6.78 -13.31
C LYS A 55 -15.19 7.65 -12.62
N TYR A 56 -15.44 8.96 -12.50
CA TYR A 56 -14.54 9.92 -11.84
C TYR A 56 -14.99 10.30 -10.44
N PHE A 57 -15.88 9.51 -9.82
CA PHE A 57 -16.45 9.79 -8.51
C PHE A 57 -15.37 10.10 -7.45
N GLY A 58 -14.31 9.30 -7.38
CA GLY A 58 -13.24 9.49 -6.39
C GLY A 58 -12.47 10.79 -6.56
N TYR A 59 -12.38 11.34 -7.78
CA TYR A 59 -11.70 12.60 -8.06
C TYR A 59 -12.46 13.80 -7.47
N GLY A 60 -13.76 13.67 -7.19
CA GLY A 60 -14.55 14.77 -6.64
C GLY A 60 -14.19 15.15 -5.20
N TYR A 61 -13.48 14.28 -4.47
CA TYR A 61 -13.01 14.52 -3.10
C TYR A 61 -11.66 15.24 -3.01
N LEU A 62 -10.97 15.43 -4.15
CA LEU A 62 -9.68 16.09 -4.20
C LEU A 62 -9.87 17.61 -4.38
N ASN A 63 -9.01 18.37 -3.71
CA ASN A 63 -9.07 19.83 -3.75
C ASN A 63 -8.18 20.37 -4.88
N ASP A 64 -6.98 19.81 -5.02
CA ASP A 64 -5.98 20.26 -5.98
C ASP A 64 -5.53 19.14 -6.94
N PRO A 65 -5.24 19.45 -8.22
CA PRO A 65 -4.68 18.48 -9.16
C PRO A 65 -3.33 17.91 -8.73
N VAL A 66 -2.58 18.64 -7.91
CA VAL A 66 -1.24 18.25 -7.43
C VAL A 66 -1.32 17.07 -6.45
N GLU A 67 -2.43 16.93 -5.72
CA GLU A 67 -2.66 15.82 -4.78
C GLU A 67 -2.77 14.46 -5.47
N LEU A 68 -3.02 14.44 -6.79
CA LEU A 68 -3.03 13.22 -7.60
C LEU A 68 -1.64 12.62 -7.79
N ILE A 69 -0.58 13.41 -7.59
CA ILE A 69 0.79 12.98 -7.84
C ILE A 69 1.33 12.37 -6.54
N PRO A 70 1.60 11.05 -6.48
CA PRO A 70 2.23 10.45 -5.32
C PRO A 70 3.64 11.01 -5.10
N ASN A 71 4.23 10.73 -3.94
CA ASN A 71 5.61 11.13 -3.67
C ASN A 71 6.60 10.38 -4.58
N VAL A 72 6.89 10.97 -5.74
CA VAL A 72 7.72 10.38 -6.80
C VAL A 72 9.12 10.08 -6.31
N ALA A 73 9.72 10.97 -5.49
CA ALA A 73 11.07 10.78 -4.99
C ALA A 73 11.16 9.49 -4.14
N LEU A 74 10.23 9.31 -3.21
CA LEU A 74 10.22 8.13 -2.35
C LEU A 74 10.03 6.84 -3.15
N THR A 75 9.03 6.80 -4.04
CA THR A 75 8.78 5.63 -4.89
C THR A 75 9.97 5.33 -5.80
N PHE A 76 10.60 6.35 -6.37
CA PHE A 76 11.76 6.19 -7.25
C PHE A 76 12.94 5.56 -6.50
N TYR A 77 13.36 6.11 -5.35
CA TYR A 77 14.50 5.57 -4.61
C TYR A 77 14.22 4.16 -4.06
N SER A 78 13.02 3.92 -3.54
CA SER A 78 12.63 2.59 -3.05
C SER A 78 12.65 1.54 -4.17
N PHE A 79 12.20 1.90 -5.38
CA PHE A 79 12.26 1.01 -6.53
C PHE A 79 13.70 0.66 -6.91
N HIS A 80 14.60 1.65 -6.97
CA HIS A 80 15.99 1.41 -7.34
C HIS A 80 16.71 0.54 -6.31
N ILE A 81 16.50 0.79 -5.02
CA ILE A 81 17.11 -0.01 -3.95
C ILE A 81 16.60 -1.45 -4.02
N MET A 82 15.29 -1.65 -4.20
CA MET A 82 14.68 -2.97 -4.35
C MET A 82 15.29 -3.75 -5.52
N VAL A 83 15.36 -3.12 -6.70
CA VAL A 83 15.89 -3.75 -7.91
C VAL A 83 17.38 -4.04 -7.77
N ALA A 84 18.17 -3.10 -7.23
CA ALA A 84 19.59 -3.30 -6.99
C ALA A 84 19.86 -4.48 -6.04
N LEU A 85 19.12 -4.57 -4.93
CA LEU A 85 19.22 -5.70 -4.01
C LEU A 85 18.78 -7.02 -4.65
N GLY A 86 17.74 -7.00 -5.49
CA GLY A 86 17.30 -8.18 -6.26
C GLY A 86 18.40 -8.74 -7.16
N PHE A 87 19.07 -7.89 -7.94
CA PHE A 87 20.20 -8.31 -8.77
C PHE A 87 21.39 -8.80 -7.93
N ILE A 88 21.68 -8.13 -6.81
CA ILE A 88 22.73 -8.55 -5.87
C ILE A 88 22.44 -9.96 -5.33
N PHE A 89 21.18 -10.28 -4.99
CA PHE A 89 20.83 -11.63 -4.52
C PHE A 89 20.98 -12.70 -5.59
N VAL A 90 20.63 -12.41 -6.84
CA VAL A 90 20.85 -13.35 -7.95
C VAL A 90 22.34 -13.60 -8.16
N LEU A 91 23.16 -12.55 -8.17
CA LEU A 91 24.61 -12.69 -8.28
C LEU A 91 25.19 -13.49 -7.11
N LEU A 92 24.81 -13.13 -5.88
CA LEU A 92 25.24 -13.80 -4.66
C LEU A 92 24.86 -15.29 -4.68
N PHE A 93 23.64 -15.62 -5.13
CA PHE A 93 23.20 -16.99 -5.28
C PHE A 93 24.07 -17.78 -6.26
N ILE A 94 24.34 -17.22 -7.45
CA ILE A 94 25.23 -17.85 -8.44
C ILE A 94 26.64 -18.03 -7.89
N PHE A 95 27.19 -17.00 -7.22
CA PHE A 95 28.51 -17.09 -6.61
C PHE A 95 28.57 -18.18 -5.55
N ILE A 96 27.62 -18.22 -4.61
CA ILE A 96 27.57 -19.27 -3.59
C ILE A 96 27.47 -20.64 -4.25
N LEU A 97 26.58 -20.83 -5.22
CA LEU A 97 26.38 -22.11 -5.91
C LEU A 97 27.67 -22.63 -6.56
N VAL A 98 28.43 -21.76 -7.25
CA VAL A 98 29.71 -22.13 -7.87
C VAL A 98 30.74 -22.56 -6.83
N TYR A 99 30.78 -21.89 -5.67
CA TYR A 99 31.70 -22.28 -4.59
C TYR A 99 31.23 -23.53 -3.84
N VAL A 100 29.91 -23.79 -3.76
CA VAL A 100 29.36 -25.07 -3.23
C VAL A 100 29.87 -26.20 -4.11
N TRP A 101 29.71 -26.09 -5.43
CA TRP A 101 30.15 -27.12 -6.38
C TRP A 101 31.66 -27.37 -6.41
N ARG A 102 32.46 -26.45 -5.85
CA ARG A 102 33.92 -26.57 -5.74
C ARG A 102 34.40 -27.00 -4.35
N ASP A 103 33.48 -27.37 -3.43
CA ASP A 103 33.74 -27.79 -2.05
C ASP A 103 34.70 -26.88 -1.27
N ASN A 104 34.61 -25.55 -1.49
CA ASN A 104 35.59 -24.60 -0.94
C ASN A 104 34.94 -23.43 -0.17
N ILE A 105 33.66 -23.52 0.17
CA ILE A 105 32.91 -22.47 0.88
C ILE A 105 33.44 -22.24 2.28
N GLU A 106 33.74 -23.32 3.02
CA GLU A 106 34.12 -23.26 4.43
C GLU A 106 35.41 -22.45 4.64
N LYS A 107 36.29 -22.42 3.64
CA LYS A 107 37.57 -21.70 3.71
C LYS A 107 37.43 -20.21 3.45
N LYS A 108 36.29 -19.75 2.89
CA LYS A 108 36.07 -18.36 2.48
C LYS A 108 35.15 -17.63 3.46
N LYS A 109 35.72 -17.23 4.61
CA LYS A 109 35.01 -16.47 5.66
C LYS A 109 34.24 -15.25 5.14
N PHE A 110 34.77 -14.55 4.13
CA PHE A 110 34.10 -13.40 3.51
C PHE A 110 32.73 -13.75 2.90
N LEU A 111 32.61 -14.89 2.20
CA LEU A 111 31.34 -15.33 1.63
C LEU A 111 30.32 -15.70 2.71
N LEU A 112 30.77 -16.27 3.82
CA LEU A 112 29.91 -16.59 4.97
C LEU A 112 29.36 -15.31 5.63
N TYR A 113 30.19 -14.27 5.78
CA TYR A 113 29.72 -12.97 6.28
C TYR A 113 28.72 -12.31 5.32
N ILE A 114 28.96 -12.36 4.02
CA ILE A 114 28.00 -11.86 3.02
C ILE A 114 26.67 -12.61 3.13
N GLY A 115 26.70 -13.93 3.30
CA GLY A 115 25.51 -14.75 3.54
C GLY A 115 24.72 -14.28 4.77
N LEU A 116 25.39 -13.96 5.87
CA LEU A 116 24.74 -13.42 7.08
C LEU A 116 24.06 -12.07 6.81
N TRP A 117 24.75 -11.14 6.15
CA TRP A 117 24.19 -9.83 5.81
C TRP A 117 23.05 -9.90 4.81
N SER A 118 23.03 -10.91 3.95
CA SER A 118 21.96 -11.11 2.95
C SER A 118 20.58 -11.23 3.60
N ILE A 119 20.49 -11.75 4.83
CA ILE A 119 19.24 -11.83 5.60
C ILE A 119 18.69 -10.44 5.85
N LEU A 120 19.51 -9.53 6.39
CA LEU A 120 19.10 -8.15 6.68
C LEU A 120 18.73 -7.39 5.40
N PHE A 121 19.54 -7.52 4.36
CA PHE A 121 19.24 -6.91 3.07
C PHE A 121 17.94 -7.47 2.46
N GLY A 122 17.63 -8.74 2.68
CA GLY A 122 16.37 -9.36 2.22
C GLY A 122 15.15 -8.69 2.85
N PHE A 123 15.21 -8.41 4.16
CA PHE A 123 14.18 -7.62 4.84
C PHE A 123 14.05 -6.22 4.24
N ILE A 124 15.17 -5.51 4.02
CA ILE A 124 15.15 -4.17 3.43
C ILE A 124 14.53 -4.19 2.03
N ALA A 125 14.92 -5.14 1.17
CA ALA A 125 14.37 -5.26 -0.18
C ALA A 125 12.86 -5.51 -0.15
N SER A 126 12.39 -6.36 0.77
CA SER A 126 10.96 -6.62 0.97
C SER A 126 10.20 -5.37 1.40
N GLN A 127 10.71 -4.62 2.39
CA GLN A 127 10.08 -3.37 2.83
C GLN A 127 10.06 -2.31 1.72
N MET A 128 11.13 -2.19 0.93
CA MET A 128 11.16 -1.27 -0.21
C MET A 128 10.12 -1.64 -1.27
N GLY A 129 9.90 -2.92 -1.54
CA GLY A 129 8.84 -3.38 -2.45
C GLY A 129 7.44 -3.00 -1.98
N TRP A 130 7.16 -3.15 -0.69
CA TRP A 130 5.91 -2.68 -0.08
C TRP A 130 5.73 -1.17 -0.20
N ILE A 131 6.78 -0.39 0.04
CA ILE A 131 6.73 1.08 -0.11
C ILE A 131 6.40 1.45 -1.55
N VAL A 132 7.02 0.81 -2.55
CA VAL A 132 6.72 1.08 -3.96
C VAL A 132 5.25 0.78 -4.29
N ALA A 133 4.72 -0.35 -3.80
CA ALA A 133 3.34 -0.74 -4.05
C ALA A 133 2.31 0.18 -3.37
N GLU A 134 2.53 0.51 -2.09
CA GLU A 134 1.58 1.30 -1.30
C GLU A 134 1.68 2.80 -1.60
N VAL A 135 2.90 3.35 -1.64
CA VAL A 135 3.10 4.78 -1.91
C VAL A 135 2.83 5.08 -3.39
N GLY A 136 3.17 4.17 -4.30
CA GLY A 136 2.93 4.35 -5.73
C GLY A 136 1.45 4.45 -6.10
N ARG A 137 0.56 3.96 -5.23
CA ARG A 137 -0.89 3.99 -5.42
C ARG A 137 -1.57 5.17 -4.72
N GLN A 138 -0.84 5.93 -3.91
CA GLN A 138 -1.36 7.18 -3.33
C GLN A 138 -1.78 8.13 -4.46
N PRO A 139 -2.89 8.89 -4.31
CA PRO A 139 -3.75 9.03 -3.12
C PRO A 139 -4.90 8.00 -3.05
N TRP A 140 -4.85 6.88 -3.77
CA TRP A 140 -6.00 5.98 -3.93
C TRP A 140 -5.98 4.81 -2.93
N ILE A 141 -7.13 4.53 -2.32
CA ILE A 141 -7.41 3.25 -1.61
C ILE A 141 -8.15 2.27 -2.50
N ILE A 142 -9.02 2.77 -3.39
CA ILE A 142 -9.52 2.01 -4.53
C ILE A 142 -9.32 2.92 -5.72
N GLN A 143 -8.61 2.40 -6.73
CA GLN A 143 -8.23 3.18 -7.90
C GLN A 143 -9.45 3.88 -8.51
N ASP A 144 -9.34 5.20 -8.73
CA ASP A 144 -10.35 6.09 -9.31
C ASP A 144 -11.68 6.23 -8.54
N LEU A 145 -11.92 5.41 -7.51
CA LEU A 145 -13.18 5.34 -6.79
C LEU A 145 -13.10 5.98 -5.40
N MET A 146 -12.10 5.62 -4.61
CA MET A 146 -12.00 6.05 -3.21
C MET A 146 -10.59 6.54 -2.91
N PRO A 147 -10.39 7.87 -2.76
CA PRO A 147 -9.13 8.43 -2.29
C PRO A 147 -8.99 8.25 -0.77
N THR A 148 -7.74 8.28 -0.29
CA THR A 148 -7.37 8.14 1.12
C THR A 148 -8.04 9.17 2.00
N ILE A 149 -8.11 10.42 1.56
CA ILE A 149 -8.76 11.53 2.27
C ILE A 149 -10.23 11.24 2.58
N ALA A 150 -10.94 10.58 1.65
CA ALA A 150 -12.36 10.27 1.83
C ALA A 150 -12.60 9.04 2.72
N ALA A 151 -11.57 8.22 2.97
CA ALA A 151 -11.66 6.98 3.72
C ALA A 151 -11.24 7.11 5.19
N VAL A 152 -10.68 8.26 5.60
CA VAL A 152 -10.27 8.49 6.98
C VAL A 152 -11.49 8.70 7.86
N THR A 153 -11.58 7.92 8.94
CA THR A 153 -12.60 8.11 9.98
C THR A 153 -12.31 9.38 10.79
N HIS A 154 -13.34 10.18 11.07
CA HIS A 154 -13.26 11.36 11.94
C HIS A 154 -13.05 10.94 13.40
N LEU A 155 -11.81 10.66 13.79
CA LEU A 155 -11.39 10.40 15.16
C LEU A 155 -10.61 11.60 15.71
N SER A 156 -10.61 11.76 17.04
CA SER A 156 -9.76 12.77 17.68
C SER A 156 -8.29 12.42 17.47
N VAL A 157 -7.48 13.44 17.19
CA VAL A 157 -6.03 13.30 16.99
C VAL A 157 -5.37 12.64 18.21
N SER A 158 -5.85 12.95 19.41
CA SER A 158 -5.35 12.38 20.67
C SER A 158 -5.58 10.87 20.77
N THR A 159 -6.73 10.36 20.34
CA THR A 159 -7.02 8.92 20.35
C THR A 159 -6.13 8.18 19.36
N VAL A 160 -5.91 8.74 18.16
CA VAL A 160 -5.03 8.15 17.16
C VAL A 160 -3.58 8.11 17.65
N GLN A 161 -3.07 9.20 18.23
CA GLN A 161 -1.72 9.23 18.77
C GLN A 161 -1.53 8.25 19.93
N THR A 162 -2.50 8.17 20.84
CA THR A 162 -2.43 7.26 22.00
C THR A 162 -2.39 5.81 21.55
N THR A 163 -3.28 5.42 20.64
CA THR A 163 -3.33 4.05 20.12
C THR A 163 -2.08 3.71 19.30
N PHE A 164 -1.57 4.63 18.49
CA PHE A 164 -0.33 4.47 17.76
C PHE A 164 0.87 4.21 18.69
N VAL A 165 1.04 5.04 19.73
CA VAL A 165 2.13 4.87 20.70
C VAL A 165 1.99 3.55 21.46
N LEU A 166 0.77 3.19 21.86
CA LEU A 166 0.49 1.91 22.53
C LEU A 166 0.92 0.72 21.65
N PHE A 167 0.47 0.68 20.39
CA PHE A 167 0.85 -0.39 19.46
C PHE A 167 2.35 -0.38 19.17
N ALA A 168 2.97 0.79 19.03
CA ALA A 168 4.41 0.91 18.84
C ALA A 168 5.20 0.29 20.01
N ILE A 169 4.80 0.56 21.26
CA ILE A 169 5.43 -0.03 22.46
C ILE A 169 5.26 -1.55 22.49
N ILE A 170 4.04 -2.04 22.22
CA ILE A 170 3.73 -3.47 22.24
C ILE A 170 4.55 -4.20 21.17
N PHE A 171 4.50 -3.75 19.91
CA PHE A 171 5.23 -4.38 18.82
C PHE A 171 6.75 -4.28 18.99
N THR A 172 7.26 -3.18 19.53
CA THR A 172 8.71 -3.06 19.84
C THR A 172 9.12 -4.04 20.92
N THR A 173 8.30 -4.21 21.96
CA THR A 173 8.58 -5.17 23.05
C THR A 173 8.56 -6.61 22.53
N LEU A 174 7.58 -6.95 21.70
CA LEU A 174 7.50 -8.26 21.04
C LEU A 174 8.72 -8.52 20.14
N LEU A 175 9.13 -7.53 19.34
CA LEU A 175 10.32 -7.62 18.50
C LEU A 175 11.59 -7.88 19.32
N ILE A 176 11.77 -7.17 20.45
CA ILE A 176 12.93 -7.38 21.34
C ILE A 176 12.89 -8.80 21.94
N ALA A 177 11.72 -9.27 22.38
CA ALA A 177 11.56 -10.61 22.92
C ALA A 177 11.88 -11.69 21.86
N GLU A 178 11.37 -11.54 20.64
CA GLU A 178 11.61 -12.44 19.52
C GLU A 178 13.09 -12.49 19.14
N LEU A 179 13.74 -11.33 18.97
CA LEU A 179 15.17 -11.26 18.67
C LEU A 179 16.00 -11.91 19.79
N ARG A 180 15.64 -11.70 21.06
CA ARG A 180 16.33 -12.33 22.19
C ARG A 180 16.20 -13.85 22.17
N ILE A 181 15.01 -14.38 21.88
CA ILE A 181 14.78 -15.82 21.76
C ILE A 181 15.56 -16.37 20.57
N MET A 182 15.46 -15.74 19.40
CA MET A 182 16.14 -16.14 18.17
C MET A 182 17.66 -16.19 18.37
N PHE A 183 18.28 -15.13 18.89
CA PHE A 183 19.72 -15.11 19.15
C PHE A 183 20.15 -16.13 20.21
N ASN A 184 19.35 -16.35 21.25
CA ASN A 184 19.63 -17.37 22.25
C ASN A 184 19.61 -18.79 21.65
N GLN A 185 18.66 -19.08 20.75
CA GLN A 185 18.60 -20.38 20.07
C GLN A 185 19.72 -20.54 19.04
N ILE A 186 20.02 -19.51 18.26
CA ILE A 186 21.15 -19.54 17.30
C ILE A 186 22.47 -19.83 18.04
N ARG A 187 22.67 -19.24 19.23
CA ARG A 187 23.90 -19.44 20.02
C ARG A 187 24.00 -20.83 20.66
N LYS A 188 22.86 -21.46 20.99
CA LYS A 188 22.85 -22.84 21.53
C LYS A 188 23.25 -23.88 20.49
N GLY A 189 23.10 -23.58 19.19
CA GLY A 189 23.41 -24.51 18.12
C GLY A 189 22.61 -25.82 18.22
N PRO A 190 22.98 -26.85 17.43
CA PRO A 190 22.28 -28.14 17.42
C PRO A 190 22.55 -29.05 18.64
N ASP A 191 23.19 -28.56 19.71
CA ASP A 191 23.63 -29.39 20.86
C ASP A 191 22.47 -30.04 21.64
N ASN A 192 21.23 -29.57 21.46
CA ASN A 192 20.02 -30.17 22.06
C ASN A 192 19.37 -31.28 21.23
N LEU A 193 19.87 -31.58 20.01
CA LEU A 193 19.50 -32.80 19.29
C LEU A 193 20.39 -33.94 19.80
N LYS A 194 20.09 -34.41 21.02
CA LYS A 194 20.67 -35.64 21.55
C LYS A 194 20.43 -36.77 20.54
N LYS A 195 21.50 -37.44 20.11
CA LYS A 195 21.47 -38.81 19.61
C LYS A 195 20.85 -39.73 20.65
#